data_AF-A0A6C0F633-F1
#
_entry.id   AF-A0A6C0F633-F1
#
_cell.length_a   1.000
_cell.length_b   1.000
_cell.length_c   1.000
_cell.angle_alpha   90.00
_cell.angle_beta   90.00
_cell.angle_gamma   90.00
#
_symmetry.space_group_name_H-M   'P 1'
#
loop_
_entity.id
_entity.type
_entity.pdbx_description
1 polymer ?
#
loop_
_entity_poly.entity_id
_entity_poly.type
_entity_poly.pdbx_seq_one_letter_code
_entity_poly.pdbx_strand_id
1 'polypeptide(L)'
;MDDIEDILKIKGKRSAIAACNSSCSEMSYTKRHKLRKKNTKSNSGVLVVTVVLAPSQFSCSHDCSYCPNQPGTARSYLDNEPAVARGKQVNYDAIGQMNSRLNTLRENGHMVQKVEIIVLGGTFSDYPRHYQEKFITDLFFAANIYNSNITRDIGTILDEQKINETSLCRIIGISLETRPDKITKHELMRFRKLGCTRVQIGVQHINNTILDGVNRGHTVEQSIKAIALLRNYGFKIDIHVMPDLPGSNPELDKHMLETVLNNGNFSPDYMKIYPCLDVEYTEIRQWKQSGKWKPYAEADDGTNILNVCLHAKIHSKYYTRFNRIQRDFCMESIEKGIIGYQSNNIRTNFRQQLLEKAHSLGITCKCIRCREVRQNTLQPFTIFVDKYNAANGTEYYISATSHNRNILYGFIRLRLSKDNYKHYAFIRELHVYGNICEVGQKSNQCVQHNGIGKLLLSIAEMYCILNFTQHLAIISGVGVREYYKKFGYTFTNDGFYMTKKLNILITFYFFIRCFLNYFFNNAFFC
;
A
#
# COMPACT_ATOMS: atom_id res chain seq x y z
N MET A 1 -12.80 46.35 8.36
CA MET A 1 -12.73 44.93 7.96
C MET A 1 -11.54 44.35 8.69
N ASP A 2 -11.76 43.67 9.82
CA ASP A 2 -10.67 43.13 10.63
C ASP A 2 -9.86 42.11 9.80
N ASP A 3 -8.52 42.25 9.76
CA ASP A 3 -7.69 41.27 9.06
C ASP A 3 -7.90 39.90 9.73
N ILE A 4 -8.07 38.86 8.91
CA ILE A 4 -8.32 37.49 9.36
C ILE A 4 -7.21 37.01 10.32
N GLU A 5 -6.00 37.58 10.22
CA GLU A 5 -4.92 37.34 11.18
C GLU A 5 -5.18 37.91 12.58
N ASP A 6 -5.82 39.08 12.68
CA ASP A 6 -6.21 39.68 13.95
C ASP A 6 -7.39 38.93 14.57
N ILE A 7 -8.36 38.47 13.75
CA ILE A 7 -9.43 37.59 14.22
C ILE A 7 -8.86 36.24 14.72
N LEU A 8 -7.87 35.68 14.01
CA LEU A 8 -7.18 34.45 14.42
C LEU A 8 -6.44 34.63 15.75
N LYS A 9 -5.78 35.77 15.97
CA LYS A 9 -5.03 36.08 17.19
C LYS A 9 -5.95 36.41 18.38
N ILE A 10 -7.01 37.16 18.16
CA ILE A 10 -7.86 37.73 19.23
C ILE A 10 -9.05 36.84 19.55
N LYS A 11 -9.78 36.36 18.54
CA LYS A 11 -11.07 35.66 18.68
C LYS A 11 -10.99 34.16 18.41
N GLY A 12 -9.82 33.66 18.06
CA GLY A 12 -9.53 32.25 17.83
C GLY A 12 -10.09 31.68 16.53
N LYS A 13 -9.69 30.45 16.25
CA LYS A 13 -9.80 29.80 14.94
C LYS A 13 -11.24 29.60 14.43
N ARG A 14 -12.21 29.35 15.31
CA ARG A 14 -13.62 29.16 14.93
C ARG A 14 -14.23 30.45 14.38
N SER A 15 -13.96 31.57 15.03
CA SER A 15 -14.44 32.90 14.66
C SER A 15 -13.85 33.36 13.32
N ALA A 16 -12.57 33.06 13.08
CA ALA A 16 -11.90 33.36 11.81
C ALA A 16 -12.44 32.52 10.63
N ILE A 17 -12.83 31.26 10.87
CA ILE A 17 -13.48 30.42 9.85
C ILE A 17 -14.90 30.94 9.52
N ALA A 18 -15.66 31.36 10.53
CA ALA A 18 -17.01 31.91 10.32
C ALA A 18 -16.97 33.23 9.52
N ALA A 19 -15.99 34.09 9.79
CA ALA A 19 -15.76 35.33 9.05
C ALA A 19 -15.29 35.11 7.59
N CYS A 20 -14.63 34.00 7.28
CA CYS A 20 -14.25 33.63 5.91
C CYS A 20 -15.43 33.20 5.04
N ASN A 21 -16.45 32.56 5.62
CA ASN A 21 -17.57 32.02 4.84
C ASN A 21 -18.44 33.11 4.17
N SER A 22 -18.33 34.36 4.61
CA SER A 22 -19.05 35.51 4.04
C SER A 22 -18.25 36.28 2.97
N SER A 23 -16.96 36.01 2.76
CA SER A 23 -16.11 36.77 1.80
C SER A 23 -14.95 35.92 1.27
N CYS A 24 -15.17 35.12 0.21
CA CYS A 24 -14.21 34.03 -0.11
C CYS A 24 -13.72 33.91 -1.57
N SER A 25 -13.74 34.96 -2.39
CA SER A 25 -13.19 34.90 -3.76
C SER A 25 -11.69 35.21 -3.89
N GLU A 26 -11.06 35.94 -2.95
CA GLU A 26 -9.70 36.49 -3.16
C GLU A 26 -8.66 36.19 -2.05
N MET A 27 -8.80 35.08 -1.32
CA MET A 27 -7.91 34.81 -0.19
C MET A 27 -6.65 34.01 -0.58
N SER A 28 -5.46 34.55 -0.24
CA SER A 28 -4.15 33.96 -0.54
C SER A 28 -3.93 32.58 0.11
N TYR A 29 -3.11 31.74 -0.54
CA TYR A 29 -2.80 30.36 -0.14
C TYR A 29 -2.28 30.26 1.31
N THR A 30 -1.45 31.21 1.73
CA THR A 30 -0.88 31.29 3.09
C THR A 30 -1.94 31.53 4.17
N LYS A 31 -2.97 32.36 3.89
CA LYS A 31 -4.06 32.63 4.86
C LYS A 31 -4.96 31.40 5.06
N ARG A 32 -5.26 30.61 4.01
CA ARG A 32 -6.01 29.33 4.13
C ARG A 32 -5.28 28.29 4.97
N HIS A 33 -3.94 28.26 4.88
CA HIS A 33 -3.12 27.30 5.64
C HIS A 33 -3.26 27.47 7.17
N LYS A 34 -3.44 28.70 7.66
CA LYS A 34 -3.60 28.97 9.11
C LYS A 34 -4.96 28.50 9.67
N LEU A 35 -6.00 28.40 8.83
CA LEU A 35 -7.39 28.10 9.22
C LEU A 35 -7.75 26.59 9.31
N ARG A 36 -6.76 25.68 9.19
CA ARG A 36 -6.97 24.22 9.14
C ARG A 36 -7.59 23.57 10.39
N LYS A 37 -8.63 22.75 10.25
CA LYS A 37 -9.22 21.97 11.37
C LYS A 37 -8.32 20.84 11.91
N LYS A 38 -7.40 20.27 11.13
CA LYS A 38 -6.46 19.21 11.54
C LYS A 38 -5.10 19.33 10.82
N ASN A 39 -4.01 18.97 11.49
CA ASN A 39 -2.70 18.74 10.84
C ASN A 39 -2.71 17.36 10.18
N THR A 40 -2.97 17.31 8.87
CA THR A 40 -3.17 16.06 8.10
C THR A 40 -2.05 15.80 7.09
N LYS A 41 -0.82 16.29 7.27
CA LYS A 41 0.26 15.95 6.34
C LYS A 41 0.61 14.46 6.47
N SER A 42 0.67 13.78 5.33
CA SER A 42 1.14 12.39 5.25
C SER A 42 2.65 12.37 5.44
N ASN A 43 3.13 11.73 6.50
CA ASN A 43 4.54 11.72 6.87
C ASN A 43 5.45 10.91 5.92
N SER A 44 4.91 10.20 4.91
CA SER A 44 5.68 9.24 4.10
C SER A 44 6.25 9.79 2.79
N GLY A 45 5.99 11.04 2.41
CA GLY A 45 6.43 11.55 1.10
C GLY A 45 5.63 11.04 -0.11
N VAL A 46 4.79 10.03 0.07
CA VAL A 46 4.02 9.36 -0.99
C VAL A 46 2.53 9.51 -0.71
N LEU A 47 1.79 10.05 -1.68
CA LEU A 47 0.35 10.21 -1.57
C LEU A 47 -0.37 9.01 -2.15
N VAL A 48 -1.31 8.44 -1.38
CA VAL A 48 -2.13 7.32 -1.85
C VAL A 48 -3.43 7.86 -2.46
N VAL A 49 -3.66 7.47 -3.72
CA VAL A 49 -4.87 7.77 -4.49
C VAL A 49 -5.60 6.45 -4.74
N THR A 50 -6.78 6.33 -4.14
CA THR A 50 -7.64 5.16 -4.29
C THR A 50 -8.76 5.48 -5.25
N VAL A 51 -8.86 4.68 -6.31
CA VAL A 51 -9.88 4.74 -7.36
C VAL A 51 -10.63 3.40 -7.42
N VAL A 52 -11.87 3.42 -7.86
CA VAL A 52 -12.77 2.27 -7.90
C VAL A 52 -13.24 2.04 -9.33
N LEU A 53 -13.17 0.80 -9.80
CA LEU A 53 -13.73 0.39 -11.09
C LEU A 53 -15.26 0.49 -11.07
N ALA A 54 -15.84 0.60 -12.26
CA ALA A 54 -17.29 0.71 -12.41
C ALA A 54 -18.02 -0.54 -11.90
N PRO A 55 -19.19 -0.38 -11.25
CA PRO A 55 -20.08 -1.49 -10.94
C PRO A 55 -20.42 -2.23 -12.22
N SER A 56 -20.19 -3.54 -12.22
CA SER A 56 -20.55 -4.38 -13.36
C SER A 56 -20.78 -5.81 -12.90
N GLN A 57 -21.51 -6.58 -13.71
CA GLN A 57 -21.63 -8.04 -13.55
C GLN A 57 -20.27 -8.75 -13.54
N PHE A 58 -19.23 -8.11 -14.08
CA PHE A 58 -17.86 -8.64 -14.14
C PHE A 58 -17.04 -8.30 -12.89
N SER A 59 -17.60 -7.59 -11.90
CA SER A 59 -16.83 -7.12 -10.74
C SER A 59 -16.19 -8.25 -9.93
N CYS A 60 -16.84 -9.42 -9.87
CA CYS A 60 -16.24 -10.65 -9.38
C CYS A 60 -17.03 -11.85 -9.90
N SER A 61 -16.33 -12.87 -10.40
CA SER A 61 -16.93 -14.10 -10.92
C SER A 61 -17.48 -15.05 -9.84
N HIS A 62 -17.28 -14.78 -8.54
CA HIS A 62 -17.82 -15.63 -7.47
C HIS A 62 -18.50 -14.83 -6.37
N ASP A 63 -19.33 -15.55 -5.64
CA ASP A 63 -20.28 -15.06 -4.64
C ASP A 63 -19.88 -15.53 -3.24
N CYS A 64 -18.79 -14.97 -2.70
CA CYS A 64 -18.32 -15.32 -1.35
C CYS A 64 -19.33 -14.81 -0.30
N SER A 65 -19.67 -15.65 0.67
CA SER A 65 -20.75 -15.39 1.64
C SER A 65 -20.55 -14.11 2.46
N TYR A 66 -19.30 -13.69 2.68
CA TYR A 66 -18.93 -12.48 3.43
C TYR A 66 -18.76 -11.21 2.57
N CYS A 67 -18.75 -11.33 1.23
CA CYS A 67 -18.56 -10.19 0.33
C CYS A 67 -19.90 -9.49 0.08
N PRO A 68 -20.06 -8.19 0.42
CA PRO A 68 -21.30 -7.48 0.15
C PRO A 68 -21.56 -7.38 -1.36
N ASN A 69 -22.84 -7.51 -1.73
CA ASN A 69 -23.34 -7.37 -3.11
C ASN A 69 -24.39 -6.26 -3.19
N GLN A 70 -24.01 -5.04 -2.80
CA GLN A 70 -24.92 -3.89 -2.85
C GLN A 70 -25.20 -3.49 -4.31
N PRO A 71 -26.47 -3.30 -4.70
CA PRO A 71 -26.81 -2.83 -6.04
C PRO A 71 -26.13 -1.49 -6.37
N GLY A 72 -25.53 -1.40 -7.56
CA GLY A 72 -24.86 -0.19 -8.02
C GLY A 72 -23.46 0.04 -7.44
N THR A 73 -22.86 -0.95 -6.77
CA THR A 73 -21.45 -0.94 -6.38
C THR A 73 -20.71 -2.14 -6.96
N ALA A 74 -19.38 -2.07 -7.01
CA ALA A 74 -18.55 -3.23 -7.33
C ALA A 74 -18.56 -4.23 -6.16
N ARG A 75 -18.44 -5.53 -6.46
CA ARG A 75 -18.45 -6.58 -5.43
C ARG A 75 -17.46 -6.30 -4.29
N SER A 76 -17.87 -6.55 -3.05
CA SER A 76 -17.12 -6.35 -1.80
C SER A 76 -17.08 -4.92 -1.26
N TYR A 77 -17.71 -3.97 -1.96
CA TYR A 77 -17.70 -2.56 -1.62
C TYR A 77 -19.10 -2.02 -1.35
N LEU A 78 -19.20 -1.10 -0.39
CA LEU A 78 -20.41 -0.37 -0.04
C LEU A 78 -20.32 1.10 -0.49
N ASP A 79 -21.47 1.70 -0.79
CA ASP A 79 -21.56 3.07 -1.30
C ASP A 79 -21.17 4.15 -0.29
N ASN A 80 -21.28 3.85 1.01
CA ASN A 80 -20.84 4.71 2.10
C ASN A 80 -19.31 4.76 2.27
N GLU A 81 -18.55 3.90 1.61
CA GLU A 81 -17.10 3.92 1.69
C GLU A 81 -16.53 5.14 0.95
N PRO A 82 -15.59 5.91 1.54
CA PRO A 82 -15.16 7.19 0.97
C PRO A 82 -14.63 7.12 -0.46
N ALA A 83 -14.00 6.01 -0.87
CA ALA A 83 -13.53 5.83 -2.24
C ALA A 83 -14.67 5.52 -3.22
N VAL A 84 -15.63 4.71 -2.79
CA VAL A 84 -16.78 4.29 -3.59
C VAL A 84 -17.75 5.46 -3.76
N ALA A 85 -18.02 6.21 -2.68
CA ALA A 85 -18.81 7.43 -2.73
C ALA A 85 -18.25 8.45 -3.73
N ARG A 86 -16.92 8.67 -3.72
CA ARG A 86 -16.24 9.52 -4.72
C ARG A 86 -16.37 8.96 -6.14
N GLY A 87 -16.22 7.65 -6.31
CA GLY A 87 -16.43 6.98 -7.60
C GLY A 87 -17.85 7.24 -8.14
N LYS A 88 -18.87 7.03 -7.32
CA LYS A 88 -20.28 7.26 -7.65
C LYS A 88 -20.56 8.71 -8.06
N GLN A 89 -19.98 9.69 -7.37
CA GLN A 89 -20.13 11.12 -7.70
C GLN A 89 -19.66 11.50 -9.11
N VAL A 90 -18.73 10.75 -9.67
CA VAL A 90 -18.17 10.98 -11.01
C VAL A 90 -18.47 9.82 -11.96
N ASN A 91 -19.53 9.04 -11.68
CA ASN A 91 -19.96 7.90 -12.49
C ASN A 91 -18.83 6.90 -12.80
N TYR A 92 -17.92 6.70 -11.84
CA TYR A 92 -16.77 5.81 -11.92
C TYR A 92 -15.78 6.15 -13.06
N ASP A 93 -15.81 7.38 -13.57
CA ASP A 93 -14.82 7.87 -14.52
C ASP A 93 -13.42 7.94 -13.89
N ALA A 94 -12.41 7.40 -14.58
CA ALA A 94 -11.04 7.30 -14.05
C ALA A 94 -10.41 8.69 -13.86
N ILE A 95 -10.59 9.59 -14.83
CA ILE A 95 -10.01 10.95 -14.82
C ILE A 95 -10.66 11.77 -13.71
N GLY A 96 -12.00 11.74 -13.61
CA GLY A 96 -12.78 12.40 -12.58
C GLY A 96 -12.40 11.93 -11.17
N GLN A 97 -12.25 10.62 -10.96
CA GLN A 97 -11.83 10.07 -9.67
C GLN A 97 -10.42 10.52 -9.28
N MET A 98 -9.49 10.47 -10.23
CA MET A 98 -8.11 10.93 -10.02
C MET A 98 -8.10 12.41 -9.63
N ASN A 99 -8.68 13.27 -10.47
CA ASN A 99 -8.70 14.72 -10.25
C ASN A 99 -9.39 15.11 -8.93
N SER A 100 -10.54 14.49 -8.62
CA SER A 100 -11.24 14.71 -7.34
C SER A 100 -10.33 14.41 -6.14
N ARG A 101 -9.63 13.26 -6.17
CA ARG A 101 -8.74 12.88 -5.08
C ARG A 101 -7.48 13.75 -5.01
N LEU A 102 -6.88 14.10 -6.14
CA LEU A 102 -5.72 14.99 -6.18
C LEU A 102 -6.05 16.40 -5.69
N ASN A 103 -7.21 16.93 -6.06
CA ASN A 103 -7.70 18.22 -5.56
C ASN A 103 -7.89 18.20 -4.04
N THR A 104 -8.54 17.16 -3.51
CA THR A 104 -8.70 16.98 -2.07
C THR A 104 -7.35 16.94 -1.35
N LEU A 105 -6.34 16.27 -1.91
CA LEU A 105 -4.99 16.21 -1.32
C LEU A 105 -4.30 17.58 -1.39
N ARG A 106 -4.44 18.31 -2.50
CA ARG A 106 -3.88 19.66 -2.65
C ARG A 106 -4.55 20.67 -1.71
N GLU A 107 -5.86 20.62 -1.55
CA GLU A 107 -6.62 21.47 -0.62
C GLU A 107 -6.22 21.19 0.84
N ASN A 108 -5.95 19.92 1.15
CA ASN A 108 -5.31 19.51 2.41
C ASN A 108 -3.80 19.83 2.46
N GLY A 109 -3.29 20.63 1.52
CA GLY A 109 -1.91 21.15 1.39
C GLY A 109 -0.82 20.09 1.35
N HIS A 110 -1.11 18.97 0.70
CA HIS A 110 -0.09 18.03 0.27
C HIS A 110 0.49 18.49 -1.07
N MET A 111 1.80 18.30 -1.24
CA MET A 111 2.46 18.48 -2.53
C MET A 111 2.19 17.26 -3.41
N VAL A 112 1.40 17.44 -4.46
CA VAL A 112 0.99 16.37 -5.38
C VAL A 112 2.07 16.16 -6.45
N GLN A 113 3.14 15.46 -6.08
CA GLN A 113 4.26 15.15 -6.98
C GLN A 113 4.46 13.65 -7.20
N LYS A 114 4.24 12.84 -6.17
CA LYS A 114 4.43 11.39 -6.21
C LYS A 114 3.19 10.71 -5.65
N VAL A 115 2.54 9.91 -6.50
CA VAL A 115 1.31 9.23 -6.14
C VAL A 115 1.46 7.71 -6.30
N GLU A 116 0.93 6.97 -5.33
CA GLU A 116 0.69 5.54 -5.44
C GLU A 116 -0.80 5.31 -5.66
N ILE A 117 -1.14 4.61 -6.74
CA ILE A 117 -2.51 4.29 -7.11
C ILE A 117 -2.90 2.96 -6.50
N ILE A 118 -4.10 2.91 -5.94
CA ILE A 118 -4.77 1.67 -5.53
C ILE A 118 -6.08 1.57 -6.31
N VAL A 119 -6.19 0.54 -7.14
CA VAL A 119 -7.40 0.25 -7.91
C VAL A 119 -8.21 -0.81 -7.16
N LEU A 120 -9.43 -0.43 -6.79
CA LEU A 120 -10.42 -1.28 -6.13
C LEU A 120 -11.53 -1.64 -7.14
N GLY A 121 -12.29 -2.69 -6.85
CA GLY A 121 -13.42 -3.08 -7.71
C GLY A 121 -13.77 -4.57 -7.71
N GLY A 122 -13.27 -5.32 -6.73
CA GLY A 122 -13.43 -6.77 -6.63
C GLY A 122 -12.23 -7.46 -7.28
N THR A 123 -12.48 -8.16 -8.38
CA THR A 123 -11.45 -8.92 -9.10
C THR A 123 -11.04 -8.17 -10.36
N PHE A 124 -9.95 -7.40 -10.33
CA PHE A 124 -9.48 -6.63 -11.49
C PHE A 124 -9.37 -7.51 -12.75
N SER A 125 -8.94 -8.77 -12.61
CA SER A 125 -8.76 -9.72 -13.71
C SER A 125 -10.08 -10.17 -14.39
N ASP A 126 -11.23 -9.98 -13.75
CA ASP A 126 -12.53 -10.38 -14.32
C ASP A 126 -13.12 -9.30 -15.25
N TYR A 127 -12.68 -8.04 -15.13
CA TYR A 127 -13.14 -6.97 -16.00
C TYR A 127 -12.67 -7.16 -17.46
N PRO A 128 -13.43 -6.69 -18.47
CA PRO A 128 -13.01 -6.74 -19.88
C PRO A 128 -11.64 -6.10 -20.10
N ARG A 129 -10.81 -6.71 -20.97
CA ARG A 129 -9.40 -6.29 -21.13
C ARG A 129 -9.25 -4.89 -21.68
N HIS A 130 -10.13 -4.48 -22.61
CA HIS A 130 -10.14 -3.12 -23.15
C HIS A 130 -10.49 -2.09 -22.06
N TYR A 131 -11.43 -2.41 -21.17
CA TYR A 131 -11.82 -1.54 -20.06
C TYR A 131 -10.67 -1.38 -19.06
N GLN A 132 -10.01 -2.48 -18.68
CA GLN A 132 -8.82 -2.45 -17.82
C GLN A 132 -7.73 -1.53 -18.40
N GLU A 133 -7.38 -1.70 -19.68
CA GLU A 133 -6.33 -0.92 -20.34
C GLU A 133 -6.72 0.55 -20.47
N LYS A 134 -7.95 0.85 -20.90
CA LYS A 134 -8.47 2.22 -20.95
C LYS A 134 -8.43 2.88 -19.59
N PHE A 135 -8.96 2.23 -18.55
CA PHE A 135 -9.03 2.80 -17.21
C PHE A 135 -7.63 3.17 -16.68
N ILE A 136 -6.63 2.31 -16.86
CA ILE A 136 -5.26 2.64 -16.44
C ILE A 136 -4.63 3.73 -17.30
N THR A 137 -4.90 3.73 -18.62
CA THR A 137 -4.43 4.78 -19.54
C THR A 137 -4.97 6.15 -19.12
N ASP A 138 -6.26 6.23 -18.80
CA ASP A 138 -6.94 7.42 -18.33
C ASP A 138 -6.33 7.96 -17.01
N LEU A 139 -5.91 7.07 -16.09
CA LEU A 139 -5.21 7.48 -14.87
C LEU A 139 -3.84 8.11 -15.14
N PHE A 140 -3.06 7.53 -16.06
CA PHE A 140 -1.80 8.14 -16.47
C PHE A 140 -2.02 9.47 -17.17
N PHE A 141 -2.99 9.54 -18.08
CA PHE A 141 -3.38 10.78 -18.74
C PHE A 141 -3.74 11.87 -17.73
N ALA A 142 -4.64 11.57 -16.79
CA ALA A 142 -5.05 12.50 -15.73
C ALA A 142 -3.85 13.01 -14.92
N ALA A 143 -2.93 12.12 -14.53
CA ALA A 143 -1.71 12.50 -13.83
C ALA A 143 -0.77 13.37 -14.70
N ASN A 144 -0.68 13.09 -15.99
CA ASN A 144 0.17 13.81 -16.94
C ASN A 144 -0.28 15.26 -17.16
N ILE A 145 -1.59 15.50 -17.21
CA ILE A 145 -2.17 16.84 -17.43
C ILE A 145 -2.46 17.61 -16.14
N TYR A 146 -2.43 16.96 -14.97
CA TYR A 146 -2.77 17.59 -13.70
C TYR A 146 -1.88 18.81 -13.39
N ASN A 147 -2.51 19.97 -13.16
CA ASN A 147 -1.87 21.27 -12.97
C ASN A 147 -0.94 21.70 -14.12
N SER A 148 -1.21 21.26 -15.34
CA SER A 148 -0.60 21.76 -16.56
C SER A 148 -1.65 22.45 -17.43
N ASN A 149 -1.27 23.46 -18.21
CA ASN A 149 -2.14 24.11 -19.19
C ASN A 149 -2.19 23.34 -20.53
N ILE A 150 -1.88 22.04 -20.52
CA ILE A 150 -1.72 21.24 -21.73
C ILE A 150 -3.07 20.61 -22.08
N THR A 151 -3.57 20.88 -23.29
CA THR A 151 -4.71 20.18 -23.88
C THR A 151 -4.17 19.28 -24.98
N ARG A 152 -4.51 17.99 -24.95
CA ARG A 152 -4.11 17.00 -25.94
C ARG A 152 -5.02 15.77 -25.87
N ASP A 153 -5.00 14.98 -26.93
CA ASP A 153 -5.67 13.68 -26.96
C ASP A 153 -4.94 12.64 -26.10
N ILE A 154 -5.70 11.63 -25.68
CA ILE A 154 -5.20 10.49 -24.91
C ILE A 154 -4.41 9.57 -25.85
N GLY A 155 -3.17 9.28 -25.51
CA GLY A 155 -2.31 8.37 -26.27
C GLY A 155 -2.53 6.90 -25.90
N THR A 156 -1.66 6.02 -26.40
CA THR A 156 -1.66 4.62 -25.93
C THR A 156 -1.15 4.53 -24.50
N ILE A 157 -1.40 3.40 -23.82
CA ILE A 157 -0.88 3.16 -22.47
C ILE A 157 0.64 3.38 -22.37
N LEU A 158 1.41 3.01 -23.40
CA LEU A 158 2.87 3.17 -23.38
C LEU A 158 3.29 4.64 -23.58
N ASP A 159 2.58 5.38 -24.42
CA ASP A 159 2.81 6.82 -24.62
C ASP A 159 2.54 7.59 -23.33
N GLU A 160 1.40 7.30 -22.69
CA GLU A 160 1.02 7.92 -21.42
C GLU A 160 2.01 7.60 -20.30
N GLN A 161 2.52 6.36 -20.25
CA GLN A 161 3.58 6.00 -19.32
C GLN A 161 4.87 6.77 -19.59
N LYS A 162 5.28 6.89 -20.85
CA LYS A 162 6.51 7.61 -21.23
C LYS A 162 6.46 9.08 -20.82
N ILE A 163 5.31 9.74 -21.02
CA ILE A 163 5.07 11.12 -20.55
C ILE A 163 5.13 11.19 -19.02
N ASN A 164 4.59 10.19 -18.32
CA ASN A 164 4.54 10.19 -16.86
C ASN A 164 5.92 10.02 -16.18
N GLU A 165 6.94 9.53 -16.89
CA GLU A 165 8.30 9.40 -16.35
C GLU A 165 8.88 10.76 -15.91
N THR A 166 8.49 11.84 -16.59
CA THR A 166 8.99 13.20 -16.37
C THR A 166 7.93 14.21 -15.93
N SER A 167 6.65 13.82 -15.86
CA SER A 167 5.53 14.69 -15.47
C SER A 167 5.67 15.27 -14.05
N LEU A 168 4.87 16.30 -13.74
CA LEU A 168 4.79 16.91 -12.41
C LEU A 168 4.17 15.96 -11.38
N CYS A 169 3.06 15.30 -11.75
CA CYS A 169 2.41 14.27 -10.93
C CYS A 169 2.79 12.88 -11.43
N ARG A 170 3.76 12.27 -10.75
CA ARG A 170 4.34 10.98 -11.14
C ARG A 170 3.65 9.83 -10.43
N ILE A 171 3.20 8.84 -11.20
CA ILE A 171 2.66 7.58 -10.70
C ILE A 171 3.83 6.65 -10.39
N ILE A 172 4.16 6.55 -9.11
CA ILE A 172 5.33 5.79 -8.63
C ILE A 172 4.99 4.33 -8.29
N GLY A 173 3.72 3.95 -8.38
CA GLY A 173 3.26 2.59 -8.20
C GLY A 173 1.76 2.46 -8.44
N ILE A 174 1.35 1.31 -8.97
CA ILE A 174 -0.05 0.91 -9.10
C ILE A 174 -0.22 -0.40 -8.35
N SER A 175 -1.27 -0.47 -7.53
CA SER A 175 -1.71 -1.66 -6.82
C SER A 175 -3.02 -2.16 -7.40
N LEU A 176 -3.04 -3.40 -7.88
CA LEU A 176 -4.25 -4.06 -8.39
C LEU A 176 -4.72 -5.14 -7.42
N GLU A 177 -6.03 -5.18 -7.16
CA GLU A 177 -6.67 -6.24 -6.38
C GLU A 177 -7.21 -7.32 -7.30
N THR A 178 -6.88 -8.58 -7.03
CA THR A 178 -7.41 -9.72 -7.78
C THR A 178 -7.45 -10.97 -6.92
N ARG A 179 -7.99 -12.06 -7.46
CA ARG A 179 -8.06 -13.34 -6.77
C ARG A 179 -6.86 -14.23 -7.11
N PRO A 180 -6.44 -15.12 -6.19
CA PRO A 180 -5.33 -16.02 -6.45
C PRO A 180 -5.51 -16.90 -7.69
N ASP A 181 -6.70 -17.43 -7.94
CA ASP A 181 -7.02 -18.31 -9.08
C ASP A 181 -6.90 -17.61 -10.45
N LYS A 182 -6.85 -16.28 -10.48
CA LYS A 182 -6.68 -15.49 -11.72
C LYS A 182 -5.22 -15.19 -12.06
N ILE A 183 -4.30 -15.53 -11.16
CA ILE A 183 -2.87 -15.27 -11.34
C ILE A 183 -2.25 -16.31 -12.28
N THR A 184 -1.89 -15.86 -13.48
CA THR A 184 -1.19 -16.66 -14.50
C THR A 184 0.00 -15.88 -15.04
N LYS A 185 0.95 -16.56 -15.70
CA LYS A 185 2.12 -15.91 -16.31
C LYS A 185 1.71 -14.80 -17.29
N HIS A 186 0.69 -15.08 -18.11
CA HIS A 186 0.12 -14.13 -19.04
C HIS A 186 -0.48 -12.91 -18.32
N GLU A 187 -1.25 -13.12 -17.25
CA GLU A 187 -1.83 -12.02 -16.48
C GLU A 187 -0.77 -11.13 -15.83
N LEU A 188 0.31 -11.73 -15.31
CA LEU A 188 1.42 -10.98 -14.72
C LEU A 188 2.14 -10.10 -15.74
N MET A 189 2.34 -10.58 -16.96
CA MET A 189 2.92 -9.78 -18.05
C MET A 189 2.00 -8.60 -18.43
N ARG A 190 0.69 -8.82 -18.44
CA ARG A 190 -0.29 -7.73 -18.65
C ARG A 190 -0.24 -6.72 -17.52
N PHE A 191 -0.19 -7.15 -16.27
CA PHE A 191 -0.04 -6.25 -15.12
C PHE A 191 1.24 -5.42 -15.23
N ARG A 192 2.34 -6.01 -15.68
CA ARG A 192 3.58 -5.27 -15.97
C ARG A 192 3.41 -4.24 -17.09
N LYS A 193 2.74 -4.59 -18.21
CA LYS A 193 2.40 -3.63 -19.28
C LYS A 193 1.62 -2.44 -18.73
N LEU A 194 0.68 -2.67 -17.82
CA LEU A 194 -0.13 -1.62 -17.17
C LEU A 194 0.63 -0.79 -16.11
N GLY A 195 1.90 -1.10 -15.83
CA GLY A 195 2.69 -0.39 -14.82
C GLY A 195 2.42 -0.83 -13.37
N CYS A 196 1.70 -1.93 -13.16
CA CYS A 196 1.41 -2.49 -11.83
C CYS A 196 2.68 -2.95 -11.13
N THR A 197 2.90 -2.50 -9.89
CA THR A 197 4.08 -2.89 -9.09
C THR A 197 3.72 -3.71 -7.85
N ARG A 198 2.45 -3.69 -7.43
CA ARG A 198 1.95 -4.45 -6.28
C ARG A 198 0.65 -5.15 -6.64
N VAL A 199 0.53 -6.41 -6.26
CA VAL A 199 -0.74 -7.15 -6.39
C VAL A 199 -1.25 -7.48 -5.00
N GLN A 200 -2.54 -7.23 -4.81
CA GLN A 200 -3.25 -7.57 -3.60
C GLN A 200 -4.10 -8.81 -3.88
N ILE A 201 -3.97 -9.84 -3.06
CA ILE A 201 -4.70 -11.09 -3.21
C ILE A 201 -5.43 -11.47 -1.93
N GLY A 202 -6.69 -11.86 -2.09
CA GLY A 202 -7.52 -12.36 -0.99
C GLY A 202 -7.31 -13.84 -0.74
N VAL A 203 -6.36 -14.21 0.12
CA VAL A 203 -6.16 -15.59 0.62
C VAL A 203 -7.26 -15.93 1.63
N GLN A 204 -7.59 -14.98 2.50
CA GLN A 204 -8.62 -15.03 3.53
C GLN A 204 -8.35 -16.04 4.65
N HIS A 205 -8.22 -17.33 4.33
CA HIS A 205 -7.88 -18.37 5.30
C HIS A 205 -6.92 -19.41 4.72
N ILE A 206 -6.24 -20.16 5.58
CA ILE A 206 -5.36 -21.28 5.19
C ILE A 206 -5.97 -22.67 5.42
N ASN A 207 -7.30 -22.75 5.51
CA ASN A 207 -8.02 -24.00 5.74
C ASN A 207 -9.09 -24.14 4.65
N ASN A 208 -8.94 -25.14 3.78
CA ASN A 208 -9.85 -25.35 2.67
C ASN A 208 -11.30 -25.58 3.13
N THR A 209 -11.54 -26.26 4.25
CA THR A 209 -12.90 -26.45 4.80
C THR A 209 -13.58 -25.12 5.14
N ILE A 210 -12.82 -24.16 5.70
CA ILE A 210 -13.35 -22.81 6.00
C ILE A 210 -13.58 -22.02 4.70
N LEU A 211 -12.64 -22.10 3.75
CA LEU A 211 -12.78 -21.43 2.44
C LEU A 211 -13.98 -21.94 1.64
N ASP A 212 -14.22 -23.25 1.65
CA ASP A 212 -15.35 -23.90 1.01
C ASP A 212 -16.66 -23.52 1.72
N GLY A 213 -16.65 -23.52 3.05
CA GLY A 213 -17.80 -23.13 3.87
C GLY A 213 -18.30 -21.69 3.65
N VAL A 214 -17.43 -20.79 3.17
CA VAL A 214 -17.78 -19.39 2.83
C VAL A 214 -17.85 -19.13 1.32
N ASN A 215 -17.88 -20.19 0.51
CA ASN A 215 -17.93 -20.13 -0.96
C ASN A 215 -16.82 -19.25 -1.57
N ARG A 216 -15.58 -19.40 -1.09
CA ARG A 216 -14.45 -18.57 -1.58
C ARG A 216 -14.14 -18.86 -3.05
N GLY A 217 -14.26 -20.14 -3.43
CA GLY A 217 -14.00 -20.69 -4.77
C GLY A 217 -12.55 -20.60 -5.23
N HIS A 218 -11.60 -20.68 -4.31
CA HIS A 218 -10.22 -21.09 -4.61
C HIS A 218 -9.62 -21.77 -3.38
N THR A 219 -8.62 -22.63 -3.57
CA THR A 219 -7.96 -23.39 -2.50
C THR A 219 -6.70 -22.71 -1.99
N VAL A 220 -6.20 -23.16 -0.83
CA VAL A 220 -4.93 -22.73 -0.25
C VAL A 220 -3.75 -22.98 -1.22
N GLU A 221 -3.77 -24.10 -1.93
CA GLU A 221 -2.72 -24.47 -2.90
C GLU A 221 -2.69 -23.49 -4.09
N GLN A 222 -3.87 -23.06 -4.56
CA GLN A 222 -3.97 -22.02 -5.59
C GLN A 222 -3.41 -20.68 -5.08
N SER A 223 -3.66 -20.35 -3.81
CA SER A 223 -3.05 -19.20 -3.13
C SER A 223 -1.53 -19.28 -3.09
N ILE A 224 -0.97 -20.41 -2.66
CA ILE A 224 0.48 -20.63 -2.60
C ILE A 224 1.11 -20.50 -4.00
N LYS A 225 0.50 -21.12 -5.01
CA LYS A 225 0.96 -21.05 -6.41
C LYS A 225 0.94 -19.61 -6.95
N ALA A 226 -0.12 -18.86 -6.66
CA ALA A 226 -0.25 -17.46 -7.08
C ALA A 226 0.82 -16.58 -6.42
N ILE A 227 1.06 -16.74 -5.11
CA ILE A 227 2.10 -16.02 -4.36
C ILE A 227 3.48 -16.32 -4.94
N ALA A 228 3.78 -17.60 -5.20
CA ALA A 228 5.03 -18.00 -5.81
C ALA A 228 5.26 -17.33 -7.17
N LEU A 229 4.22 -17.33 -8.01
CA LEU A 229 4.31 -16.73 -9.33
C LEU A 229 4.49 -15.21 -9.27
N LEU A 230 3.77 -14.52 -8.38
CA LEU A 230 3.93 -13.09 -8.16
C LEU A 230 5.37 -12.73 -7.75
N ARG A 231 5.97 -13.50 -6.83
CA ARG A 231 7.37 -13.30 -6.43
C ARG A 231 8.33 -13.50 -7.59
N ASN A 232 8.13 -14.57 -8.37
CA ASN A 232 9.00 -14.92 -9.49
C ASN A 232 8.94 -13.91 -10.65
N TYR A 233 7.91 -13.06 -10.69
CA TYR A 233 7.80 -11.93 -11.63
C TYR A 233 8.13 -10.57 -10.97
N GLY A 234 8.67 -10.60 -9.75
CA GLY A 234 9.18 -9.44 -9.04
C GLY A 234 8.12 -8.60 -8.32
N PHE A 235 6.84 -8.98 -8.31
CA PHE A 235 5.78 -8.16 -7.70
C PHE A 235 5.93 -8.02 -6.19
N LYS A 236 5.55 -6.86 -5.65
CA LYS A 236 5.20 -6.70 -4.23
C LYS A 236 3.88 -7.41 -3.97
N ILE A 237 3.78 -8.13 -2.86
CA ILE A 237 2.62 -8.96 -2.54
C ILE A 237 1.93 -8.43 -1.29
N ASP A 238 0.65 -8.06 -1.43
CA ASP A 238 -0.24 -7.73 -0.33
C ASP A 238 -1.27 -8.84 -0.13
N ILE A 239 -1.20 -9.57 0.98
CA ILE A 239 -2.13 -10.64 1.29
C ILE A 239 -3.23 -10.12 2.21
N HIS A 240 -4.48 -10.39 1.86
CA HIS A 240 -5.61 -10.20 2.77
C HIS A 240 -5.90 -11.53 3.46
N VAL A 241 -5.99 -11.48 4.79
CA VAL A 241 -6.47 -12.58 5.63
C VAL A 241 -7.65 -12.11 6.46
N MET A 242 -8.56 -13.03 6.76
CA MET A 242 -9.78 -12.76 7.48
C MET A 242 -9.94 -13.74 8.65
N PRO A 243 -9.52 -13.34 9.85
CA PRO A 243 -9.97 -14.01 11.07
C PRO A 243 -11.49 -13.92 11.22
N ASP A 244 -12.06 -14.74 12.11
CA ASP A 244 -13.49 -14.72 12.47
C ASP A 244 -14.44 -15.13 11.32
N LEU A 245 -13.93 -15.83 10.30
CA LEU A 245 -14.79 -16.43 9.27
C LEU A 245 -15.67 -17.54 9.89
N PRO A 246 -16.91 -17.72 9.40
CA PRO A 246 -17.76 -18.84 9.81
C PRO A 246 -17.04 -20.18 9.71
N GLY A 247 -17.09 -20.98 10.79
CA GLY A 247 -16.38 -22.26 10.89
C GLY A 247 -14.93 -22.17 11.42
N SER A 248 -14.39 -20.96 11.60
CA SER A 248 -13.11 -20.75 12.30
C SER A 248 -13.30 -20.64 13.83
N ASN A 249 -12.19 -20.57 14.55
CA ASN A 249 -12.11 -20.21 15.97
C ASN A 249 -10.80 -19.45 16.25
N PRO A 250 -10.66 -18.80 17.42
CA PRO A 250 -9.48 -18.00 17.74
C PRO A 250 -8.14 -18.76 17.62
N GLU A 251 -8.11 -20.04 17.95
CA GLU A 251 -6.91 -20.89 17.88
C GLU A 251 -6.51 -21.16 16.42
N LEU A 252 -7.48 -21.49 15.57
CA LEU A 252 -7.27 -21.66 14.12
C LEU A 252 -6.79 -20.35 13.47
N ASP A 253 -7.37 -19.21 13.86
CA ASP A 253 -6.97 -17.91 13.30
C ASP A 253 -5.57 -17.48 13.78
N LYS A 254 -5.20 -17.75 15.03
CA LYS A 254 -3.83 -17.55 15.52
C LYS A 254 -2.86 -18.40 14.70
N HIS A 255 -3.17 -19.69 14.52
CA HIS A 255 -2.36 -20.60 13.71
C HIS A 255 -2.23 -20.15 12.25
N MET A 256 -3.32 -19.67 11.65
CA MET A 256 -3.31 -19.06 10.32
C MET A 256 -2.33 -17.88 10.26
N LEU A 257 -2.47 -16.93 11.18
CA LEU A 257 -1.65 -15.70 11.18
C LEU A 257 -0.17 -16.02 11.36
N GLU A 258 0.14 -16.94 12.26
CA GLU A 258 1.50 -17.43 12.47
C GLU A 258 2.06 -18.08 11.19
N THR A 259 1.31 -19.01 10.60
CA THR A 259 1.71 -19.72 9.38
C THR A 259 1.93 -18.77 8.21
N VAL A 260 1.01 -17.83 7.97
CA VAL A 260 1.13 -16.85 6.87
C VAL A 260 2.38 -15.98 7.05
N LEU A 261 2.75 -15.63 8.28
CA LEU A 261 3.92 -14.80 8.59
C LEU A 261 5.25 -15.57 8.58
N ASN A 262 5.23 -16.87 8.90
CA ASN A 262 6.44 -17.66 9.13
C ASN A 262 6.75 -18.67 8.02
N ASN A 263 5.75 -19.11 7.25
CA ASN A 263 5.91 -20.12 6.23
C ASN A 263 6.28 -19.49 4.88
N GLY A 264 7.39 -19.97 4.29
CA GLY A 264 7.92 -19.48 3.01
C GLY A 264 6.96 -19.56 1.82
N ASN A 265 5.91 -20.38 1.92
CA ASN A 265 4.84 -20.46 0.93
C ASN A 265 4.00 -19.16 0.87
N PHE A 266 3.96 -18.38 1.96
CA PHE A 266 3.18 -17.14 2.05
C PHE A 266 4.06 -15.89 2.23
N SER A 267 4.84 -15.83 3.32
CA SER A 267 5.65 -14.70 3.84
C SER A 267 5.41 -13.34 3.14
N PRO A 268 4.26 -12.68 3.37
CA PRO A 268 3.88 -11.49 2.60
C PRO A 268 4.81 -10.28 2.84
N ASP A 269 4.96 -9.44 1.80
CA ASP A 269 5.59 -8.12 1.98
C ASP A 269 4.64 -7.16 2.72
N TYR A 270 3.36 -7.23 2.35
CA TYR A 270 2.27 -6.44 2.88
C TYR A 270 1.14 -7.37 3.32
N MET A 271 0.50 -7.04 4.44
CA MET A 271 -0.61 -7.84 4.95
C MET A 271 -1.72 -6.95 5.46
N LYS A 272 -2.95 -7.30 5.09
CA LYS A 272 -4.20 -6.75 5.61
C LYS A 272 -4.90 -7.84 6.41
N ILE A 273 -5.15 -7.54 7.68
CA ILE A 273 -5.91 -8.42 8.57
C ILE A 273 -7.30 -7.80 8.67
N TYR A 274 -8.30 -8.44 8.10
CA TYR A 274 -9.68 -7.97 8.12
C TYR A 274 -10.54 -9.00 8.83
N PRO A 275 -10.73 -8.87 10.15
CA PRO A 275 -11.73 -9.67 10.86
C PRO A 275 -13.05 -9.67 10.09
N CYS A 276 -13.69 -10.83 9.98
CA CYS A 276 -15.01 -10.94 9.37
C CYS A 276 -16.00 -10.05 10.12
N LEU A 277 -16.78 -9.27 9.39
CA LEU A 277 -17.70 -8.30 9.96
C LEU A 277 -19.13 -8.61 9.50
N ASP A 278 -20.09 -8.37 10.39
CA ASP A 278 -21.50 -8.35 10.02
C ASP A 278 -21.80 -7.09 9.19
N VAL A 279 -22.03 -7.27 7.89
CA VAL A 279 -22.19 -6.20 6.90
C VAL A 279 -23.45 -6.42 6.06
N GLU A 280 -24.16 -5.35 5.68
CA GLU A 280 -25.31 -5.43 4.77
C GLU A 280 -24.98 -6.12 3.43
N TYR A 281 -26.01 -6.66 2.78
CA TYR A 281 -25.90 -7.32 1.47
C TYR A 281 -24.97 -8.55 1.46
N THR A 282 -24.79 -9.21 2.61
CA THR A 282 -24.00 -10.43 2.76
C THR A 282 -24.87 -11.61 3.22
N GLU A 283 -24.43 -12.82 2.87
CA GLU A 283 -25.06 -14.05 3.35
C GLU A 283 -24.73 -14.31 4.82
N ILE A 284 -23.52 -13.96 5.26
CA ILE A 284 -23.10 -14.12 6.66
C ILE A 284 -23.97 -13.33 7.65
N ARG A 285 -24.60 -12.22 7.22
CA ARG A 285 -25.58 -11.50 8.05
C ARG A 285 -26.81 -12.38 8.35
N GLN A 286 -27.30 -13.11 7.36
CA GLN A 286 -28.41 -14.05 7.54
C GLN A 286 -27.98 -15.20 8.45
N TRP A 287 -26.75 -15.69 8.30
CA TRP A 287 -26.20 -16.72 9.19
C TRP A 287 -26.04 -16.24 10.64
N LYS A 288 -25.70 -14.97 10.86
CA LYS A 288 -25.71 -14.38 12.20
C LYS A 288 -27.12 -14.32 12.76
N GLN A 289 -28.09 -13.82 11.99
CA GLN A 289 -29.50 -13.73 12.40
C GLN A 289 -30.10 -15.10 12.75
N SER A 290 -29.70 -16.16 12.05
CA SER A 290 -30.13 -17.53 12.33
C SER A 290 -29.31 -18.24 13.41
N GLY A 291 -28.31 -17.58 14.00
CA GLY A 291 -27.40 -18.16 15.00
C GLY A 291 -26.33 -19.13 14.47
N LYS A 292 -26.20 -19.29 13.14
CA LYS A 292 -25.20 -20.15 12.49
C LYS A 292 -23.78 -19.59 12.58
N TRP A 293 -23.62 -18.28 12.75
CA TRP A 293 -22.33 -17.63 12.98
C TRP A 293 -22.43 -16.61 14.11
N LYS A 294 -21.46 -16.63 15.04
CA LYS A 294 -21.36 -15.66 16.13
C LYS A 294 -19.99 -14.97 16.04
N PRO A 295 -19.93 -13.67 15.67
CA PRO A 295 -18.67 -12.96 15.53
C PRO A 295 -17.90 -12.87 16.86
N TYR A 296 -16.58 -13.04 16.82
CA TYR A 296 -15.70 -12.90 17.99
C TYR A 296 -15.81 -11.54 18.67
N ALA A 297 -16.12 -10.51 17.89
CA ALA A 297 -16.27 -9.16 18.37
C ALA A 297 -17.47 -8.92 19.28
N GLU A 298 -18.51 -9.72 19.06
CA GLU A 298 -19.78 -9.70 19.79
C GLU A 298 -19.80 -10.71 20.93
N ALA A 299 -18.86 -11.66 20.92
CA ALA A 299 -18.59 -12.59 22.02
C ALA A 299 -17.46 -12.05 22.93
N ASP A 300 -17.46 -12.46 24.21
CA ASP A 300 -16.37 -12.19 25.16
C ASP A 300 -15.87 -10.73 25.17
N ASP A 301 -16.81 -9.80 24.96
CA ASP A 301 -16.58 -8.36 24.86
C ASP A 301 -15.47 -7.99 23.84
N GLY A 302 -15.34 -8.75 22.76
CA GLY A 302 -14.34 -8.55 21.70
C GLY A 302 -12.91 -8.97 22.08
N THR A 303 -12.71 -9.60 23.24
CA THR A 303 -11.37 -9.99 23.71
C THR A 303 -10.69 -10.98 22.75
N ASN A 304 -11.45 -11.92 22.19
CA ASN A 304 -10.92 -12.93 21.26
C ASN A 304 -10.32 -12.31 20.00
N ILE A 305 -11.03 -11.38 19.36
CA ILE A 305 -10.52 -10.77 18.14
C ILE A 305 -9.34 -9.84 18.40
N LEU A 306 -9.31 -9.17 19.56
CA LEU A 306 -8.15 -8.40 20.01
C LEU A 306 -6.93 -9.30 20.20
N ASN A 307 -7.10 -10.45 20.87
CA ASN A 307 -6.04 -11.43 21.11
C ASN A 307 -5.51 -12.05 19.81
N VAL A 308 -6.38 -12.39 18.87
CA VAL A 308 -6.01 -12.90 17.54
C VAL A 308 -5.20 -11.84 16.77
N CYS A 309 -5.65 -10.59 16.75
CA CYS A 309 -4.92 -9.51 16.09
C CYS A 309 -3.59 -9.17 16.79
N LEU A 310 -3.54 -9.32 18.11
CA LEU A 310 -2.31 -9.15 18.90
C LEU A 310 -1.32 -10.27 18.61
N HIS A 311 -1.80 -11.50 18.40
CA HIS A 311 -0.97 -12.62 18.00
C HIS A 311 -0.22 -12.32 16.69
N ALA A 312 -0.88 -11.75 15.67
CA ALA A 312 -0.17 -11.30 14.46
C ALA A 312 0.93 -10.25 14.74
N LYS A 313 0.73 -9.36 15.73
CA LYS A 313 1.74 -8.37 16.13
C LYS A 313 2.94 -9.03 16.79
N ILE A 314 2.73 -10.05 17.62
CA ILE A 314 3.79 -10.84 18.26
C ILE A 314 4.65 -11.53 17.20
N HIS A 315 4.03 -12.20 16.23
CA HIS A 315 4.73 -12.93 15.16
C HIS A 315 5.17 -12.05 13.98
N SER A 316 5.06 -10.72 14.12
CA SER A 316 5.41 -9.79 13.06
C SER A 316 6.87 -9.88 12.62
N LYS A 317 7.10 -9.74 11.31
CA LYS A 317 8.44 -9.78 10.71
C LYS A 317 8.95 -8.40 10.38
N TYR A 318 10.28 -8.23 10.45
CA TYR A 318 10.94 -6.99 10.08
C TYR A 318 10.71 -6.59 8.62
N TYR A 319 10.50 -7.59 7.75
CA TYR A 319 10.26 -7.42 6.32
C TYR A 319 8.77 -7.35 5.94
N THR A 320 7.83 -7.48 6.89
CA THR A 320 6.39 -7.42 6.60
C THR A 320 5.80 -6.10 7.07
N ARG A 321 4.95 -5.50 6.23
CA ARG A 321 4.18 -4.30 6.56
C ARG A 321 2.71 -4.64 6.76
N PHE A 322 2.21 -4.47 7.98
CA PHE A 322 0.77 -4.47 8.21
C PHE A 322 0.17 -3.16 7.68
N ASN A 323 -0.46 -3.22 6.51
CA ASN A 323 -1.12 -2.06 5.90
C ASN A 323 -2.28 -1.60 6.76
N ARG A 324 -3.12 -2.56 7.13
CA ARG A 324 -4.34 -2.33 7.89
C ARG A 324 -4.64 -3.55 8.74
N ILE A 325 -5.01 -3.31 9.98
CA ILE A 325 -5.62 -4.30 10.84
C ILE A 325 -7.01 -3.73 11.09
N GLN A 326 -8.01 -4.45 10.62
CA GLN A 326 -9.43 -4.12 10.55
C GLN A 326 -9.84 -3.11 9.47
N ARG A 327 -10.93 -3.38 8.75
CA ARG A 327 -11.61 -2.43 7.83
C ARG A 327 -12.23 -1.28 8.63
N ASP A 328 -12.46 -0.13 8.01
CA ASP A 328 -13.27 0.91 8.68
C ASP A 328 -14.62 0.26 9.01
N PHE A 329 -15.00 0.27 10.29
CA PHE A 329 -16.35 -0.16 10.66
C PHE A 329 -17.30 0.83 10.01
N CYS A 330 -18.10 0.35 9.05
CA CYS A 330 -19.23 1.13 8.59
C CYS A 330 -20.16 1.27 9.80
N MET A 331 -20.27 2.47 10.34
CA MET A 331 -21.34 2.80 11.28
C MET A 331 -22.62 2.75 10.44
N GLU A 332 -23.21 1.57 10.34
CA GLU A 332 -24.52 1.40 9.71
C GLU A 332 -25.54 2.24 10.50
N SER A 333 -26.52 2.80 9.79
CA SER A 333 -27.43 3.79 10.37
C SER A 333 -28.31 3.14 11.44
N ILE A 334 -27.93 3.34 12.71
CA ILE A 334 -28.76 3.06 13.88
C ILE A 334 -30.15 3.70 13.70
N GLU A 335 -30.20 4.90 13.11
CA GLU A 335 -31.43 5.64 12.79
C GLU A 335 -32.37 4.91 11.81
N LYS A 336 -31.85 4.00 10.97
CA LYS A 336 -32.65 3.18 10.05
C LYS A 336 -33.01 1.80 10.62
N GLY A 337 -32.73 1.56 11.91
CA GLY A 337 -32.95 0.27 12.57
C GLY A 337 -31.98 -0.83 12.13
N ILE A 338 -30.96 -0.50 11.34
CA ILE A 338 -29.95 -1.45 10.87
C ILE A 338 -28.77 -1.40 11.85
N ILE A 339 -28.68 -2.43 12.68
CA ILE A 339 -27.56 -2.63 13.61
C ILE A 339 -26.62 -3.64 12.95
N GLY A 340 -25.47 -3.16 12.45
CA GLY A 340 -24.40 -4.02 11.96
C GLY A 340 -23.55 -4.57 13.10
N TYR A 341 -22.25 -4.71 12.84
CA TYR A 341 -21.24 -5.09 13.83
C TYR A 341 -21.40 -4.32 15.17
N GLN A 342 -21.57 -5.04 16.27
CA GLN A 342 -21.74 -4.47 17.61
C GLN A 342 -20.59 -4.85 18.53
N SER A 343 -19.79 -3.89 19.01
CA SER A 343 -18.82 -4.17 20.08
C SER A 343 -18.60 -2.94 20.93
N ASN A 344 -18.79 -3.09 22.25
CA ASN A 344 -18.55 -2.00 23.20
C ASN A 344 -17.07 -1.66 23.28
N ASN A 345 -16.24 -2.69 23.22
CA ASN A 345 -14.79 -2.57 23.29
C ASN A 345 -14.15 -2.26 21.95
N ILE A 346 -14.63 -2.82 20.83
CA ILE A 346 -13.95 -2.66 19.54
C ILE A 346 -14.66 -1.63 18.67
N ARG A 347 -14.06 -0.44 18.59
CA ARG A 347 -14.61 0.72 17.84
C ARG A 347 -13.63 1.19 16.76
N THR A 348 -13.89 2.35 16.17
CA THR A 348 -13.02 3.04 15.19
C THR A 348 -11.57 3.26 15.67
N ASN A 349 -11.28 3.06 16.96
CA ASN A 349 -9.95 3.13 17.58
C ASN A 349 -9.29 1.76 17.83
N PHE A 350 -9.77 0.63 17.29
CA PHE A 350 -9.21 -0.71 17.54
C PHE A 350 -7.69 -0.80 17.39
N ARG A 351 -7.12 -0.11 16.39
CA ARG A 351 -5.66 -0.05 16.22
C ARG A 351 -4.96 0.52 17.46
N GLN A 352 -5.53 1.55 18.07
CA GLN A 352 -4.99 2.18 19.26
C GLN A 352 -5.06 1.20 20.44
N GLN A 353 -6.21 0.58 20.67
CA GLN A 353 -6.38 -0.44 21.72
C GLN A 353 -5.41 -1.62 21.56
N LEU A 354 -5.21 -2.08 20.32
CA LEU A 354 -4.26 -3.14 20.02
C LEU A 354 -2.82 -2.74 20.39
N LEU A 355 -2.45 -1.48 20.15
CA LEU A 355 -1.12 -0.96 20.49
C LEU A 355 -0.97 -0.74 22.00
N GLU A 356 -1.99 -0.23 22.67
CA GLU A 356 -2.02 -0.07 24.13
C GLU A 356 -1.92 -1.42 24.83
N LYS A 357 -2.68 -2.42 24.37
CA LYS A 357 -2.60 -3.79 24.88
C LYS A 357 -1.22 -4.39 24.65
N ALA A 358 -0.66 -4.26 23.44
CA ALA A 358 0.69 -4.71 23.15
C ALA A 358 1.73 -4.06 24.10
N HIS A 359 1.62 -2.75 24.33
CA HIS A 359 2.51 -2.02 25.23
C HIS A 359 2.36 -2.50 26.69
N SER A 360 1.13 -2.71 27.17
CA SER A 360 0.87 -3.20 28.53
C SER A 360 1.48 -4.58 28.79
N LEU A 361 1.70 -5.38 27.74
CA LEU A 361 2.31 -6.71 27.80
C LEU A 361 3.80 -6.72 27.44
N GLY A 362 4.44 -5.55 27.26
CA GLY A 362 5.83 -5.45 26.84
C GLY A 362 6.12 -5.94 25.40
N ILE A 363 5.08 -6.11 24.58
CA ILE A 363 5.21 -6.64 23.21
C ILE A 363 5.61 -5.51 22.25
N THR A 364 6.77 -5.66 21.62
CA THR A 364 7.23 -4.75 20.57
C THR A 364 6.96 -5.32 19.17
N CYS A 365 6.14 -4.62 18.38
CA CYS A 365 5.86 -5.03 17.01
C CYS A 365 7.01 -4.69 16.05
N LYS A 366 7.51 -5.71 15.34
CA LYS A 366 8.62 -5.63 14.38
C LYS A 366 8.20 -5.19 12.97
N CYS A 367 6.90 -5.09 12.69
CA CYS A 367 6.44 -4.76 11.34
C CYS A 367 6.92 -3.38 10.86
N ILE A 368 7.07 -3.23 9.55
CA ILE A 368 7.53 -1.99 8.90
C ILE A 368 6.73 -0.77 9.37
N ARG A 369 5.39 -0.86 9.38
CA ARG A 369 4.49 0.27 9.72
C ARG A 369 4.68 0.80 11.15
N CYS A 370 5.07 -0.06 12.09
CA CYS A 370 5.30 0.35 13.48
C CYS A 370 6.65 1.05 13.67
N ARG A 371 7.57 0.92 12.70
CA ARG A 371 8.95 1.40 12.80
C ARG A 371 9.28 2.54 11.85
N GLU A 372 8.38 2.94 10.94
CA GLU A 372 8.61 4.06 10.02
C GLU A 372 9.05 5.32 10.80
N VAL A 373 10.09 6.03 10.33
CA VAL A 373 10.70 7.19 11.01
C VAL A 373 9.72 8.32 11.35
N ARG A 374 8.63 8.47 10.59
CA ARG A 374 7.62 9.54 10.77
C ARG A 374 8.31 10.92 10.87
N GLN A 375 8.05 11.67 11.94
CA GLN A 375 8.59 13.02 12.16
C GLN A 375 9.92 13.02 12.92
N ASN A 376 10.48 11.86 13.26
CA ASN A 376 11.74 11.79 13.98
C ASN A 376 12.89 12.28 13.09
N THR A 377 13.87 12.92 13.71
CA THR A 377 15.12 13.30 13.04
C THR A 377 15.93 12.05 12.68
N LEU A 378 16.72 12.15 11.62
CA LEU A 378 17.63 11.09 11.24
C LEU A 378 18.71 10.95 12.32
N GLN A 379 18.77 9.78 12.93
CA GLN A 379 19.90 9.37 13.78
C GLN A 379 20.88 8.52 12.94
N PRO A 380 22.11 8.29 13.43
CA PRO A 380 23.00 7.30 12.84
C PRO A 380 22.27 5.97 12.62
N PHE A 381 22.43 5.40 11.43
CA PHE A 381 21.74 4.17 11.05
C PHE A 381 22.73 3.02 10.81
N THR A 382 22.23 1.81 11.00
CA THR A 382 22.92 0.55 10.74
C THR A 382 22.18 -0.20 9.63
N ILE A 383 22.93 -0.90 8.79
CA ILE A 383 22.36 -1.77 7.75
C ILE A 383 22.13 -3.17 8.34
N PHE A 384 20.92 -3.70 8.19
CA PHE A 384 20.55 -5.07 8.55
C PHE A 384 20.11 -5.84 7.31
N VAL A 385 20.44 -7.13 7.26
CA VAL A 385 20.03 -8.05 6.18
C VAL A 385 19.26 -9.22 6.80
N ASP A 386 17.95 -9.27 6.56
CA ASP A 386 17.12 -10.42 6.92
C ASP A 386 16.97 -11.33 5.68
N LYS A 387 17.59 -12.51 5.72
CA LYS A 387 17.49 -13.54 4.68
C LYS A 387 16.39 -14.54 5.03
N TYR A 388 15.51 -14.87 4.09
CA TYR A 388 14.47 -15.88 4.30
C TYR A 388 14.10 -16.61 3.00
N ASN A 389 13.66 -17.86 3.13
CA ASN A 389 13.22 -18.67 2.00
C ASN A 389 11.76 -18.41 1.69
N ALA A 390 11.45 -18.22 0.41
CA ALA A 390 10.14 -17.80 -0.03
C ALA A 390 9.87 -18.29 -1.45
N ALA A 391 8.87 -19.19 -1.62
CA ALA A 391 8.47 -19.77 -2.90
C ALA A 391 9.67 -20.28 -3.74
N ASN A 392 10.41 -21.27 -3.26
CA ASN A 392 11.60 -21.85 -3.90
C ASN A 392 12.70 -20.84 -4.29
N GLY A 393 12.70 -19.66 -3.66
CA GLY A 393 13.70 -18.63 -3.82
C GLY A 393 14.19 -18.11 -2.49
N THR A 394 15.23 -17.29 -2.55
CA THR A 394 15.76 -16.57 -1.40
C THR A 394 15.39 -15.09 -1.51
N GLU A 395 14.81 -14.54 -0.45
CA GLU A 395 14.57 -13.12 -0.27
C GLU A 395 15.61 -12.53 0.68
N TYR A 396 16.12 -11.36 0.32
CA TYR A 396 17.00 -10.54 1.12
C TYR A 396 16.28 -9.21 1.36
N TYR A 397 15.89 -8.98 2.61
CA TYR A 397 15.39 -7.69 3.05
C TYR A 397 16.53 -6.90 3.68
N ILE A 398 17.03 -5.91 2.96
CA ILE A 398 18.16 -5.09 3.38
C ILE A 398 17.60 -3.75 3.85
N SER A 399 17.82 -3.39 5.11
CA SER A 399 17.20 -2.21 5.72
C SER A 399 18.20 -1.31 6.44
N ALA A 400 18.00 0.00 6.31
CA ALA A 400 18.68 1.03 7.08
C ALA A 400 17.80 1.41 8.28
N THR A 401 18.24 1.09 9.49
CA THR A 401 17.48 1.31 10.73
C THR A 401 18.32 1.94 11.82
N SER A 402 17.71 2.42 12.91
CA SER A 402 18.43 2.66 14.16
C SER A 402 19.15 1.39 14.64
N HIS A 403 20.13 1.54 15.52
CA HIS A 403 20.93 0.41 16.03
C HIS A 403 20.05 -0.67 16.70
N ASN A 404 19.06 -0.26 17.50
CA ASN A 404 18.06 -1.13 18.12
C ASN A 404 16.95 -1.62 17.17
N ARG A 405 17.04 -1.29 15.87
CA ARG A 405 16.05 -1.59 14.82
C ARG A 405 14.65 -1.02 15.03
N ASN A 406 14.42 -0.14 16.00
CA ASN A 406 13.09 0.43 16.30
C ASN A 406 12.62 1.48 15.29
N ILE A 407 13.56 2.18 14.64
CA ILE A 407 13.28 3.20 13.63
C ILE A 407 13.81 2.73 12.28
N LEU A 408 13.00 2.82 11.23
CA LEU A 408 13.29 2.40 9.86
C LEU A 408 13.34 3.65 8.96
N TYR A 409 14.49 3.85 8.32
CA TYR A 409 14.76 4.96 7.40
C TYR A 409 14.56 4.57 5.94
N GLY A 410 14.87 3.32 5.58
CA GLY A 410 14.65 2.79 4.25
C GLY A 410 14.97 1.31 4.14
N PHE A 411 14.54 0.68 3.05
CA PHE A 411 14.80 -0.72 2.77
C PHE A 411 14.78 -1.03 1.28
N ILE A 412 15.40 -2.15 0.90
CA ILE A 412 15.33 -2.76 -0.43
C ILE A 412 15.02 -4.26 -0.29
N ARG A 413 14.15 -4.76 -1.17
CA ARG A 413 13.79 -6.18 -1.28
C ARG A 413 14.48 -6.78 -2.50
N LEU A 414 15.43 -7.68 -2.29
CA LEU A 414 16.12 -8.41 -3.35
C LEU A 414 15.69 -9.87 -3.32
N ARG A 415 15.30 -10.42 -4.47
CA ARG A 415 14.95 -11.83 -4.65
C ARG A 415 15.91 -12.50 -5.62
N LEU A 416 16.38 -13.69 -5.23
CA LEU A 416 17.17 -14.59 -6.05
C LEU A 416 16.45 -15.94 -6.16
N SER A 417 16.16 -16.39 -7.38
CA SER A 417 15.58 -17.71 -7.64
C SER A 417 15.84 -18.13 -9.07
N LYS A 418 15.99 -19.45 -9.30
CA LYS A 418 16.02 -20.03 -10.65
C LYS A 418 14.66 -19.94 -11.34
N ASP A 419 13.57 -19.86 -10.58
CA ASP A 419 12.21 -19.80 -11.15
C ASP A 419 11.78 -18.39 -11.54
N ASN A 420 12.63 -17.39 -11.29
CA ASN A 420 12.37 -16.01 -11.67
C ASN A 420 12.24 -15.88 -13.19
N TYR A 421 11.40 -14.95 -13.63
CA TYR A 421 11.27 -14.60 -15.05
C TYR A 421 12.66 -14.30 -15.66
N LYS A 422 13.01 -15.07 -16.70
CA LYS A 422 14.32 -15.03 -17.37
C LYS A 422 15.53 -15.24 -16.45
N HIS A 423 15.34 -15.91 -15.31
CA HIS A 423 16.36 -16.13 -14.29
C HIS A 423 16.99 -14.84 -13.74
N TYR A 424 16.27 -13.72 -13.83
CA TYR A 424 16.75 -12.44 -13.31
C TYR A 424 16.77 -12.45 -11.78
N ALA A 425 17.76 -11.79 -11.19
CA ALA A 425 17.61 -11.25 -9.84
C ALA A 425 16.57 -10.13 -9.88
N PHE A 426 15.74 -10.02 -8.85
CA PHE A 426 14.71 -8.98 -8.78
C PHE A 426 14.91 -8.06 -7.59
N ILE A 427 15.02 -6.75 -7.85
CA ILE A 427 14.66 -5.75 -6.84
C ILE A 427 13.16 -5.53 -6.93
N ARG A 428 12.45 -6.03 -5.91
CA ARG A 428 10.99 -6.01 -5.81
C ARG A 428 10.47 -4.70 -5.23
N GLU A 429 11.29 -4.03 -4.43
CA GLU A 429 10.94 -2.75 -3.81
C GLU A 429 12.20 -2.04 -3.33
N LEU A 430 12.29 -0.74 -3.58
CA LEU A 430 13.20 0.16 -2.89
C LEU A 430 12.34 1.29 -2.32
N HIS A 431 12.39 1.46 -1.00
CA HIS A 431 11.63 2.50 -0.31
C HIS A 431 12.53 3.23 0.68
N VAL A 432 12.56 4.55 0.57
CA VAL A 432 13.26 5.44 1.52
C VAL A 432 12.19 6.37 2.06
N TYR A 433 11.96 6.31 3.37
CA TYR A 433 11.09 7.26 4.04
C TYR A 433 11.78 8.62 4.01
N GLY A 434 11.04 9.69 3.79
CA GLY A 434 11.60 11.04 3.83
C GLY A 434 10.56 12.07 4.23
N ASN A 435 11.01 13.14 4.88
CA ASN A 435 10.14 14.25 5.22
C ASN A 435 9.88 15.11 3.98
N ILE A 436 8.60 15.43 3.73
CA ILE A 436 8.21 16.50 2.80
C ILE A 436 8.51 17.82 3.50
N CYS A 437 9.37 18.65 2.93
CA CYS A 437 9.60 20.01 3.44
C CYS A 437 8.30 20.79 3.55
N GLU A 438 8.13 21.54 4.64
CA GLU A 438 7.05 22.52 4.72
C GLU A 438 7.30 23.67 3.74
N VAL A 439 6.22 24.19 3.15
CA VAL A 439 6.29 25.39 2.30
C VAL A 439 6.81 26.55 3.16
N GLY A 440 8.01 27.03 2.85
CA GLY A 440 8.67 28.16 3.54
C GLY A 440 9.83 27.80 4.47
N GLN A 441 10.13 26.51 4.73
CA GLN A 441 11.33 26.14 5.47
C GLN A 441 12.56 26.01 4.55
N LYS A 442 13.70 26.58 4.97
CA LYS A 442 14.99 26.44 4.28
C LYS A 442 15.40 24.96 4.26
N SER A 443 16.01 24.53 3.16
CA SER A 443 16.44 23.14 2.88
C SER A 443 17.27 22.48 3.99
N ASN A 444 17.95 23.24 4.84
CA ASN A 444 18.83 22.72 5.89
C ASN A 444 18.09 22.07 7.08
N GLN A 445 16.76 22.24 7.23
CA GLN A 445 15.96 21.53 8.24
C GLN A 445 15.23 20.30 7.67
N CYS A 446 15.28 20.09 6.36
CA CYS A 446 14.73 18.91 5.73
C CYS A 446 15.81 17.84 5.65
N VAL A 447 15.67 16.78 6.44
CA VAL A 447 16.47 15.58 6.22
C VAL A 447 15.95 14.88 4.96
N GLN A 448 16.44 15.33 3.81
CA GLN A 448 16.43 14.53 2.60
C GLN A 448 17.48 13.44 2.84
N HIS A 449 17.08 12.16 2.90
CA HIS A 449 17.98 11.03 3.11
C HIS A 449 18.86 10.77 1.87
N ASN A 450 19.63 11.79 1.48
CA ASN A 450 20.50 11.81 0.34
C ASN A 450 21.56 10.73 0.53
N GLY A 451 21.39 9.62 -0.20
CA GLY A 451 22.35 8.51 -0.23
C GLY A 451 21.83 7.17 0.27
N ILE A 452 20.81 7.11 1.15
CA ILE A 452 20.32 5.81 1.66
C ILE A 452 19.85 4.90 0.52
N GLY A 453 19.03 5.43 -0.39
CA GLY A 453 18.54 4.65 -1.54
C GLY A 453 19.69 4.16 -2.46
N LYS A 454 20.70 5.01 -2.67
CA LYS A 454 21.88 4.67 -3.48
C LYS A 454 22.73 3.57 -2.80
N LEU A 455 22.92 3.69 -1.48
CA LEU A 455 23.65 2.71 -0.68
C LEU A 455 22.93 1.35 -0.71
N LEU A 456 21.62 1.32 -0.41
CA LEU A 456 20.81 0.11 -0.46
C LEU A 456 20.84 -0.56 -1.83
N LEU A 457 20.71 0.23 -2.91
CA LEU A 457 20.83 -0.27 -4.27
C LEU A 457 22.21 -0.90 -4.54
N SER A 458 23.30 -0.22 -4.14
CA SER A 458 24.66 -0.75 -4.32
C SER A 458 24.91 -2.04 -3.52
N ILE A 459 24.36 -2.17 -2.31
CA ILE A 459 24.45 -3.40 -1.52
C ILE A 459 23.68 -4.52 -2.23
N ALA A 460 22.48 -4.25 -2.75
CA ALA A 460 21.71 -5.25 -3.48
C ALA A 460 22.43 -5.74 -4.76
N GLU A 461 23.07 -4.84 -5.52
CA GLU A 461 23.89 -5.20 -6.68
C GLU A 461 25.07 -6.11 -6.27
N MET A 462 25.75 -5.81 -5.16
CA MET A 462 26.81 -6.66 -4.61
C MET A 462 26.33 -8.05 -4.23
N TYR A 463 25.17 -8.15 -3.56
CA TYR A 463 24.58 -9.45 -3.21
C TYR A 463 24.25 -10.29 -4.45
N CYS A 464 23.85 -9.66 -5.56
CA CYS A 464 23.64 -10.39 -6.82
C CYS A 464 24.93 -11.03 -7.33
N ILE A 465 26.04 -10.28 -7.35
CA ILE A 465 27.35 -10.77 -7.79
C ILE A 465 27.86 -11.90 -6.89
N LEU A 466 27.74 -11.75 -5.57
CA LEU A 466 28.16 -12.77 -4.60
C LEU A 466 27.38 -14.08 -4.74
N ASN A 467 26.18 -14.03 -5.34
CA ASN A 467 25.35 -15.19 -5.65
C ASN A 467 25.38 -15.53 -7.16
N PHE A 468 26.46 -15.14 -7.87
CA PHE A 468 26.72 -15.47 -9.26
C PHE A 468 25.60 -15.06 -10.25
N THR A 469 24.85 -14.02 -9.92
CA THR A 469 23.77 -13.48 -10.77
C THR A 469 24.18 -12.15 -11.36
N GLN A 470 24.28 -12.09 -12.70
CA GLN A 470 24.69 -10.88 -13.42
C GLN A 470 23.52 -10.08 -14.02
N HIS A 471 22.34 -10.67 -14.11
CA HIS A 471 21.17 -10.00 -14.69
C HIS A 471 20.21 -9.58 -13.58
N LEU A 472 20.05 -8.26 -13.42
CA LEU A 472 19.22 -7.67 -12.40
C LEU A 472 18.08 -6.88 -13.04
N ALA A 473 16.86 -7.14 -12.60
CA ALA A 473 15.66 -6.44 -13.00
C ALA A 473 14.98 -5.77 -11.80
N ILE A 474 14.37 -4.62 -12.03
CA ILE A 474 13.67 -3.84 -11.02
C ILE A 474 12.22 -3.67 -11.46
N ILE A 475 11.28 -3.97 -10.56
CA ILE A 475 9.86 -3.67 -10.73
C ILE A 475 9.57 -2.18 -10.48
N SER A 476 10.14 -1.31 -11.31
CA SER A 476 9.97 0.13 -11.16
C SER A 476 8.53 0.55 -11.45
N GLY A 477 8.00 1.45 -10.61
CA GLY A 477 6.89 2.32 -11.01
C GLY A 477 7.34 3.24 -12.14
N VAL A 478 6.40 3.67 -12.96
CA VAL A 478 6.67 4.46 -14.17
C VAL A 478 7.35 5.79 -13.81
N GLY A 479 6.75 6.52 -12.87
CA GLY A 479 7.22 7.82 -12.39
C GLY A 479 8.58 7.82 -11.66
N VAL A 480 9.21 6.66 -11.47
CA VAL A 480 10.54 6.52 -10.85
C VAL A 480 11.57 5.83 -11.76
N ARG A 481 11.26 5.53 -13.03
CA ARG A 481 12.22 4.93 -13.97
C ARG A 481 13.45 5.80 -14.18
N GLU A 482 13.28 7.12 -14.26
CA GLU A 482 14.38 8.11 -14.36
C GLU A 482 15.37 8.04 -13.20
N TYR A 483 14.94 7.63 -12.00
CA TYR A 483 15.85 7.43 -10.88
C TYR A 483 16.83 6.29 -11.17
N TYR A 484 16.36 5.17 -11.73
CA TYR A 484 17.19 4.01 -12.03
C TYR A 484 18.06 4.21 -13.28
N LYS A 485 17.61 4.99 -14.27
CA LYS A 485 18.42 5.33 -15.46
C LYS A 485 19.76 5.97 -15.07
N LYS A 486 19.78 6.80 -14.04
CA LYS A 486 21.01 7.42 -13.48
C LYS A 486 22.03 6.40 -12.94
N PHE A 487 21.60 5.18 -12.63
CA PHE A 487 22.44 4.08 -12.15
C PHE A 487 22.77 3.04 -13.23
N GLY A 488 22.50 3.36 -14.50
CA GLY A 488 22.80 2.51 -15.65
C GLY A 488 21.75 1.44 -15.93
N TYR A 489 20.53 1.58 -15.41
CA TYR A 489 19.41 0.69 -15.78
C TYR A 489 18.71 1.19 -17.04
N THR A 490 18.31 0.26 -17.89
CA THR A 490 17.54 0.55 -19.12
C THR A 490 16.15 -0.09 -19.04
N PHE A 491 15.15 0.62 -19.58
CA PHE A 491 13.80 0.08 -19.67
C PHE A 491 13.71 -0.91 -20.84
N THR A 492 13.15 -2.10 -20.60
CA THR A 492 12.95 -3.13 -21.64
C THR A 492 11.48 -3.28 -21.95
N ASN A 493 11.11 -3.23 -23.24
CA ASN A 493 9.75 -3.55 -23.67
C ASN A 493 9.42 -5.04 -23.47
N ASP A 494 10.46 -5.89 -23.46
CA ASP A 494 10.35 -7.28 -23.07
C ASP A 494 10.36 -7.40 -21.54
N GLY A 495 9.17 -7.60 -20.96
CA GLY A 495 8.96 -7.69 -19.50
C GLY A 495 8.53 -6.40 -18.81
N PHE A 496 8.73 -5.23 -19.43
CA PHE A 496 8.44 -3.91 -18.86
C PHE A 496 9.19 -3.65 -17.54
N TYR A 497 10.45 -4.08 -17.44
CA TYR A 497 11.30 -3.88 -16.26
C TYR A 497 12.39 -2.83 -16.51
N MET A 498 12.96 -2.28 -15.44
CA MET A 498 14.25 -1.61 -15.53
C MET A 498 15.33 -2.67 -15.32
N THR A 499 16.19 -2.91 -16.30
CA THR A 499 17.19 -3.98 -16.25
C THR A 499 18.61 -3.45 -16.34
N LYS A 500 19.56 -4.20 -15.78
CA LYS A 500 20.98 -3.92 -15.86
C LYS A 500 21.76 -5.24 -15.86
N LYS A 501 22.76 -5.34 -16.72
CA LYS A 501 23.79 -6.38 -16.64
C LYS A 501 24.90 -5.88 -15.73
N LEU A 502 25.14 -6.57 -14.63
CA LEU A 502 26.15 -6.22 -13.65
C LEU A 502 27.54 -6.64 -14.15
N ASN A 503 28.48 -5.71 -14.04
CA ASN A 503 29.91 -5.96 -14.23
C ASN A 503 30.59 -5.95 -12.85
N ILE A 504 31.40 -6.96 -12.56
CA ILE A 504 31.99 -7.18 -11.23
C ILE A 504 32.83 -5.98 -10.78
N LEU A 505 33.76 -5.53 -11.63
CA LEU A 505 34.68 -4.42 -11.31
C LEU A 505 33.92 -3.10 -11.11
N ILE A 506 32.98 -2.81 -12.01
CA ILE A 506 32.18 -1.57 -11.93
C ILE A 506 31.30 -1.56 -10.69
N THR A 507 30.68 -2.69 -10.36
CA THR A 507 29.78 -2.80 -9.20
C THR A 507 30.57 -2.68 -7.90
N PHE A 508 31.74 -3.33 -7.82
CA PHE A 508 32.62 -3.23 -6.67
C PHE A 508 33.14 -1.80 -6.46
N TYR A 509 33.58 -1.12 -7.53
CA TYR A 509 33.97 0.28 -7.49
C TYR A 509 32.84 1.19 -7.00
N PHE A 510 31.63 1.00 -7.52
CA PHE A 510 30.46 1.81 -7.14
C PHE A 510 30.07 1.57 -5.68
N PHE A 511 30.15 0.33 -5.20
CA PHE A 511 29.93 -0.02 -3.80
C PHE A 511 30.95 0.68 -2.89
N ILE A 512 32.25 0.58 -3.19
CA ILE A 512 33.30 1.28 -2.42
C ILE A 512 33.03 2.78 -2.39
N ARG A 513 32.72 3.40 -3.53
CA ARG A 513 32.43 4.84 -3.57
C ARG A 513 31.22 5.23 -2.71
N CYS A 514 30.15 4.44 -2.73
CA CYS A 514 28.97 4.67 -1.89
C CYS A 514 29.29 4.49 -0.39
N PHE A 515 30.08 3.47 -0.08
CA PHE A 515 30.52 3.17 1.29
C PHE A 515 31.43 4.26 1.84
N LEU A 516 32.49 4.65 1.11
CA LEU A 516 33.40 5.72 1.50
C LEU A 516 32.69 7.06 1.62
N ASN A 517 31.83 7.43 0.66
CA ASN A 517 31.04 8.66 0.77
C ASN A 517 30.13 8.68 2.00
N TYR A 518 29.68 7.53 2.50
CA TYR A 518 28.91 7.46 3.74
C TYR A 518 29.81 7.62 4.97
N PHE A 519 30.94 6.91 5.01
CA PHE A 519 31.88 6.99 6.14
C PHE A 519 32.50 8.37 6.28
N PHE A 520 32.97 8.98 5.19
CA PHE A 520 33.64 10.29 5.24
C PHE A 520 32.69 11.48 5.43
N ASN A 521 31.45 11.44 4.91
CA ASN A 521 30.50 12.53 5.15
C ASN A 521 29.83 12.48 6.53
N ASN A 522 29.77 11.32 7.20
CA ASN A 522 29.28 11.23 8.58
C ASN A 522 30.38 11.39 9.64
N ALA A 523 31.66 11.28 9.27
CA ALA A 523 32.78 11.58 10.16
C ALA A 523 32.87 13.08 10.56
N PHE A 524 32.15 13.97 9.86
CA PHE A 524 32.08 15.40 10.20
C PHE A 524 30.97 15.77 11.19
N PHE A 525 30.23 14.79 11.73
CA PHE A 525 29.16 14.99 12.72
C PHE A 525 29.34 14.17 14.01
N CYS A 526 30.52 13.61 14.25
CA CYS A 526 30.89 13.04 15.56
C CYS A 526 31.60 14.07 16.42
#